data_AF-A0A432V8I0-F1
#
_entry.id   AF-A0A432V8I0-F1
#
_cell.length_a   1.000
_cell.length_b   1.000
_cell.length_c   1.000
_cell.angle_alpha   90.00
_cell.angle_beta   90.00
_cell.angle_gamma   90.00
#
_symmetry.space_group_name_H-M   'P 1'
#
loop_
_entity.id
_entity.type
_entity.pdbx_description
1 polymer ?
#
loop_
_entity_poly.entity_id
_entity_poly.type
_entity_poly.pdbx_seq_one_letter_code
_entity_poly.pdbx_strand_id
1 'polypeptide(L)'
;MAFLDVLTQLIDATIRVSVPLLLACLAGLYSERSGIFDISLEGKMLAGAFAGAAAAAVTGSAWLGLGAAILISIFFSLVHGFASITHRGNQIVSGVAINFIAAGATIILGQAWFAQGGRTPSLTGSARFQAIELPGAAAVKDVPILGAIYSEILSGHSLLVYFAFLMVPFTWWMLFRTRFGLRLRAVGENPAAVDTAGISVAWLRYRAVICTGVLTGAAGAYLSVAQNAGFVKDMTAGKGFIALAALIFAKWKPVPAMFACLLFGFLEAASIRFQGMAWPMIGKVPVQLMQALPYILTVILLAGFIGKAIPPRAGGVPYVKER
;
A
#
# COMPACT_ATOMS: atom_id res chain seq x y z
N MET A 1 -19.94 27.71 5.66
CA MET A 1 -20.17 26.66 4.65
C MET A 1 -18.88 26.33 3.92
N ALA A 2 -18.23 27.28 3.21
CA ALA A 2 -16.97 27.03 2.49
C ALA A 2 -15.83 26.32 3.28
N PHE A 3 -15.60 26.64 4.55
CA PHE A 3 -14.55 25.97 5.35
C PHE A 3 -14.88 24.51 5.67
N LEU A 4 -16.14 24.21 5.99
CA LEU A 4 -16.58 22.85 6.29
C LEU A 4 -16.51 21.97 5.04
N ASP A 5 -16.91 22.50 3.88
CA ASP A 5 -16.85 21.78 2.60
C ASP A 5 -15.39 21.50 2.18
N VAL A 6 -14.49 22.45 2.41
CA VAL A 6 -13.05 22.23 2.17
C VAL A 6 -12.50 21.16 3.10
N LEU A 7 -12.92 21.15 4.37
CA LEU A 7 -12.49 20.16 5.34
C LEU A 7 -13.02 18.76 5.01
N THR A 8 -14.30 18.62 4.63
CA THR A 8 -14.88 17.32 4.25
C THR A 8 -14.21 16.75 3.02
N GLN A 9 -14.02 17.57 1.97
CA GLN A 9 -13.30 17.18 0.75
C GLN A 9 -11.86 16.75 1.04
N LEU A 10 -11.18 17.43 1.97
CA LEU A 10 -9.81 17.10 2.34
C LEU A 10 -9.73 15.77 3.11
N ILE A 11 -10.66 15.52 4.03
CA ILE A 11 -10.77 14.24 4.76
C ILE A 11 -11.08 13.10 3.80
N ASP A 12 -12.03 13.32 2.91
CA ASP A 12 -12.45 12.34 1.90
C ASP A 12 -11.30 12.00 0.93
N ALA A 13 -10.54 13.00 0.46
CA ALA A 13 -9.31 12.80 -0.30
C ALA A 13 -8.23 12.08 0.51
N THR A 14 -8.07 12.42 1.79
CA THR A 14 -7.12 11.77 2.71
C THR A 14 -7.38 10.28 2.80
N ILE A 15 -8.65 9.87 3.00
CA ILE A 15 -9.05 8.47 3.07
C ILE A 15 -8.64 7.77 1.77
N ARG A 16 -9.06 8.29 0.61
CA ARG A 16 -8.76 7.67 -0.68
C ARG A 16 -7.27 7.55 -0.98
N VAL A 17 -6.50 8.58 -0.70
CA VAL A 17 -5.05 8.61 -1.00
C VAL A 17 -4.28 7.71 -0.02
N SER A 18 -4.77 7.51 1.20
CA SER A 18 -4.14 6.66 2.21
C SER A 18 -4.28 5.15 1.95
N VAL A 19 -5.29 4.71 1.18
CA VAL A 19 -5.57 3.28 0.93
C VAL A 19 -4.39 2.48 0.37
N PRO A 20 -3.72 2.90 -0.73
CA PRO A 20 -2.60 2.15 -1.27
C PRO A 20 -1.41 2.13 -0.30
N LEU A 21 -1.18 3.23 0.44
CA LEU A 21 -0.17 3.31 1.48
C LEU A 21 -0.46 2.32 2.61
N LEU A 22 -1.71 2.25 3.07
CA LEU A 22 -2.14 1.38 4.15
C LEU A 22 -2.01 -0.09 3.77
N LEU A 23 -2.50 -0.48 2.60
CA LEU A 23 -2.39 -1.85 2.10
C LEU A 23 -0.92 -2.27 1.94
N ALA A 24 -0.09 -1.42 1.32
CA ALA A 24 1.35 -1.69 1.20
C ALA A 24 2.06 -1.73 2.57
N CYS A 25 1.69 -0.88 3.52
CA CYS A 25 2.28 -0.84 4.86
C CYS A 25 1.94 -2.11 5.66
N LEU A 26 0.68 -2.55 5.60
CA LEU A 26 0.28 -3.84 6.18
C LEU A 26 0.97 -5.02 5.46
N ALA A 27 1.19 -4.92 4.15
CA ALA A 27 1.93 -5.92 3.40
C ALA A 27 3.38 -6.06 3.91
N GLY A 28 4.08 -4.93 4.09
CA GLY A 28 5.40 -4.87 4.69
C GLY A 28 5.42 -5.34 6.14
N LEU A 29 4.35 -5.07 6.90
CA LEU A 29 4.23 -5.55 8.27
C LEU A 29 4.32 -7.08 8.36
N TYR A 30 3.68 -7.81 7.44
CA TYR A 30 3.77 -9.27 7.41
C TYR A 30 5.19 -9.76 7.08
N SER A 31 5.81 -9.25 6.01
CA SER A 31 7.15 -9.68 5.60
C SER A 31 8.19 -9.35 6.67
N GLU A 32 8.19 -8.13 7.18
CA GLU A 32 9.21 -7.69 8.14
C GLU A 32 9.05 -8.37 9.50
N ARG A 33 7.82 -8.62 9.96
CA ARG A 33 7.59 -9.43 11.17
C ARG A 33 8.10 -10.86 11.04
N SER A 34 8.29 -11.36 9.82
CA SER A 34 8.94 -12.66 9.55
C SER A 34 10.47 -12.58 9.42
N GLY A 35 11.03 -11.37 9.50
CA GLY A 35 12.46 -11.12 9.30
C GLY A 35 12.89 -10.94 7.84
N ILE A 36 11.94 -10.74 6.92
CA ILE A 36 12.21 -10.46 5.51
C ILE A 36 11.87 -9.00 5.20
N PHE A 37 12.91 -8.19 4.99
CA PHE A 37 12.80 -6.81 4.52
C PHE A 37 12.45 -6.80 3.05
N ASP A 38 11.43 -6.02 2.70
CA ASP A 38 10.83 -6.06 1.38
C ASP A 38 10.74 -4.65 0.79
N ILE A 39 11.83 -4.20 0.17
CA ILE A 39 11.85 -2.93 -0.56
C ILE A 39 11.12 -3.04 -1.91
N SER A 40 10.74 -4.25 -2.32
CA SER A 40 9.99 -4.48 -3.56
C SER A 40 8.50 -4.17 -3.49
N LEU A 41 7.98 -3.65 -2.37
CA LEU A 41 6.57 -3.22 -2.27
C LEU A 41 6.18 -2.26 -3.39
N GLU A 42 7.09 -1.34 -3.77
CA GLU A 42 6.88 -0.39 -4.89
C GLU A 42 6.67 -1.13 -6.21
N GLY A 43 7.60 -1.99 -6.60
CA GLY A 43 7.54 -2.74 -7.86
C GLY A 43 6.39 -3.74 -7.91
N LYS A 44 6.09 -4.41 -6.80
CA LYS A 44 4.95 -5.34 -6.70
C LYS A 44 3.62 -4.62 -6.88
N MET A 45 3.49 -3.44 -6.28
CA MET A 45 2.31 -2.60 -6.42
C MET A 45 2.20 -2.05 -7.85
N LEU A 46 3.31 -1.63 -8.47
CA LEU A 46 3.33 -1.11 -9.85
C LEU A 46 2.99 -2.20 -10.87
N ALA A 47 3.61 -3.38 -10.76
CA ALA A 47 3.29 -4.54 -11.58
C ALA A 47 1.85 -5.00 -11.38
N GLY A 48 1.37 -5.01 -10.12
CA GLY A 48 -0.02 -5.29 -9.77
C GLY A 48 -0.99 -4.31 -10.42
N ALA A 49 -0.68 -3.02 -10.38
CA ALA A 49 -1.48 -1.97 -11.01
C ALA A 49 -1.57 -2.14 -12.54
N PHE A 50 -0.44 -2.43 -13.20
CA PHE A 50 -0.44 -2.68 -14.63
C PHE A 50 -1.24 -3.94 -15.00
N ALA A 51 -0.99 -5.06 -14.33
CA ALA A 51 -1.68 -6.32 -14.60
C ALA A 51 -3.18 -6.20 -14.34
N GLY A 52 -3.57 -5.50 -13.26
CA GLY A 52 -4.97 -5.28 -12.93
C GLY A 52 -5.69 -4.42 -13.97
N ALA A 53 -5.08 -3.31 -14.39
CA ALA A 53 -5.66 -2.47 -15.44
C ALA A 53 -5.69 -3.17 -16.80
N ALA A 54 -4.63 -3.89 -17.17
CA ALA A 54 -4.57 -4.61 -18.44
C ALA A 54 -5.64 -5.71 -18.50
N ALA A 55 -5.76 -6.52 -17.44
CA ALA A 55 -6.78 -7.56 -17.36
C ALA A 55 -8.20 -6.97 -17.34
N ALA A 56 -8.44 -5.91 -16.58
CA ALA A 56 -9.73 -5.24 -16.55
C ALA A 56 -10.09 -4.60 -17.91
N ALA A 57 -9.12 -4.01 -18.61
CA ALA A 57 -9.33 -3.42 -19.93
C ALA A 57 -9.71 -4.46 -21.00
N VAL A 58 -9.08 -5.64 -20.96
CA VAL A 58 -9.35 -6.72 -21.93
C VAL A 58 -10.63 -7.47 -21.60
N THR A 59 -10.89 -7.72 -20.30
CA THR A 59 -12.02 -8.56 -19.87
C THR A 59 -13.30 -7.79 -19.57
N GLY A 60 -13.21 -6.46 -19.38
CA GLY A 60 -14.33 -5.64 -18.93
C GLY A 60 -14.72 -5.85 -17.46
N SER A 61 -13.90 -6.53 -16.65
CA SER A 61 -14.22 -6.91 -15.27
C SER A 61 -13.17 -6.43 -14.26
N ALA A 62 -13.61 -5.58 -13.31
CA ALA A 62 -12.79 -5.09 -12.21
C ALA A 62 -12.30 -6.24 -11.29
N TRP A 63 -13.10 -7.29 -11.13
CA TRP A 63 -12.76 -8.45 -10.29
C TRP A 63 -11.65 -9.30 -10.90
N LEU A 64 -11.67 -9.50 -12.21
CA LEU A 64 -10.57 -10.17 -12.92
C LEU A 64 -9.31 -9.30 -12.90
N GLY A 65 -9.47 -7.98 -12.98
CA GLY A 65 -8.38 -7.02 -12.71
C GLY A 65 -7.76 -7.19 -11.33
N LEU A 66 -8.58 -7.22 -10.26
CA LEU A 66 -8.11 -7.46 -8.89
C LEU A 66 -7.37 -8.80 -8.77
N GLY A 67 -7.94 -9.87 -9.35
CA GLY A 67 -7.33 -11.20 -9.36
C GLY A 67 -5.95 -11.19 -10.04
N ALA A 68 -5.85 -10.59 -11.22
CA ALA A 68 -4.59 -10.48 -11.96
C ALA A 68 -3.54 -9.67 -11.19
N ALA A 69 -3.94 -8.56 -10.57
CA ALA A 69 -3.06 -7.74 -9.73
C ALA A 69 -2.51 -8.53 -8.54
N ILE A 70 -3.37 -9.30 -7.84
CA ILE A 70 -2.96 -10.15 -6.74
C ILE A 70 -1.99 -11.24 -7.21
N LEU A 71 -2.30 -11.93 -8.30
CA LEU A 71 -1.47 -13.02 -8.82
C LEU A 71 -0.07 -12.54 -9.22
N ILE A 72 0.04 -11.41 -9.93
CA ILE A 72 1.35 -10.91 -10.33
C ILE A 72 2.17 -10.42 -9.13
N SER A 73 1.53 -9.79 -8.14
CA SER A 73 2.22 -9.35 -6.92
C SER A 73 2.64 -10.53 -6.04
N ILE A 74 1.84 -11.62 -5.98
CA ILE A 74 2.26 -12.88 -5.36
C ILE A 74 3.46 -13.47 -6.10
N PHE A 75 3.43 -13.50 -7.44
CA PHE A 75 4.56 -14.00 -8.23
C PHE A 75 5.86 -13.25 -7.90
N PHE A 76 5.86 -11.92 -7.95
CA PHE A 76 7.04 -11.13 -7.57
C PHE A 76 7.42 -11.30 -6.09
N SER A 77 6.44 -11.48 -5.19
CA SER A 77 6.72 -11.81 -3.79
C SER A 77 7.36 -13.18 -3.59
N LEU A 78 6.99 -14.17 -4.39
CA LEU A 78 7.62 -15.49 -4.36
C LEU A 78 9.02 -15.45 -4.97
N VAL A 79 9.25 -14.67 -6.04
CA VAL A 79 10.60 -14.42 -6.58
C VAL A 79 11.48 -13.77 -5.52
N HIS A 80 10.96 -12.76 -4.81
CA HIS A 80 11.66 -12.15 -3.69
C HIS A 80 11.94 -13.17 -2.58
N GLY A 81 10.93 -13.93 -2.15
CA GLY A 81 11.07 -14.98 -1.14
C GLY A 81 12.07 -16.06 -1.54
N PHE A 82 12.11 -16.45 -2.82
CA PHE A 82 13.04 -17.43 -3.35
C PHE A 82 14.50 -16.96 -3.26
N ALA A 83 14.77 -15.73 -3.70
CA ALA A 83 16.09 -15.13 -3.57
C ALA A 83 16.49 -14.98 -2.09
N SER A 84 15.59 -14.47 -1.25
CA SER A 84 15.85 -14.08 0.14
C SER A 84 15.89 -15.25 1.13
N ILE A 85 15.00 -16.24 0.97
CA ILE A 85 14.78 -17.35 1.92
C ILE A 85 15.53 -18.59 1.46
N THR A 86 15.36 -19.01 0.20
CA THR A 86 15.99 -20.24 -0.32
C THR A 86 17.46 -20.00 -0.64
N HIS A 87 17.76 -18.97 -1.42
CA HIS A 87 19.13 -18.65 -1.82
C HIS A 87 19.88 -17.76 -0.85
N ARG A 88 19.23 -17.29 0.22
CA ARG A 88 19.85 -16.47 1.26
C ARG A 88 20.54 -15.22 0.71
N GLY A 89 20.02 -14.71 -0.41
CA GLY A 89 20.53 -13.52 -1.07
C GLY A 89 20.21 -12.25 -0.28
N ASN A 90 20.87 -11.17 -0.68
CA ASN A 90 20.62 -9.85 -0.11
C ASN A 90 19.19 -9.38 -0.48
N GLN A 91 18.37 -9.18 0.55
CA GLN A 91 16.97 -8.81 0.43
C GLN A 91 16.78 -7.42 -0.22
N ILE A 92 17.68 -6.48 0.07
CA ILE A 92 17.66 -5.14 -0.54
C ILE A 92 17.93 -5.26 -2.04
N VAL A 93 18.94 -6.03 -2.45
CA VAL A 93 19.30 -6.22 -3.86
C VAL A 93 18.17 -6.88 -4.64
N SER A 94 17.59 -7.97 -4.10
CA SER A 94 16.41 -8.62 -4.67
C SER A 94 15.23 -7.66 -4.80
N GLY A 95 14.97 -6.87 -3.76
CA GLY A 95 13.88 -5.89 -3.74
C GLY A 95 14.05 -4.81 -4.81
N VAL A 96 15.24 -4.23 -4.92
CA VAL A 96 15.58 -3.21 -5.92
C VAL A 96 15.52 -3.77 -7.34
N ALA A 97 15.98 -5.01 -7.56
CA ALA A 97 15.88 -5.66 -8.86
C ALA A 97 14.41 -5.81 -9.33
N ILE A 98 13.52 -6.23 -8.43
CA ILE A 98 12.07 -6.32 -8.73
C ILE A 98 11.49 -4.96 -9.08
N ASN A 99 11.89 -3.90 -8.37
CA ASN A 99 11.44 -2.53 -8.67
C ASN A 99 11.83 -2.10 -10.09
N PHE A 100 13.08 -2.34 -10.50
CA PHE A 100 13.53 -2.03 -11.86
C PHE A 100 12.83 -2.87 -12.93
N ILE A 101 12.64 -4.17 -12.67
CA ILE A 101 11.91 -5.05 -13.59
C ILE A 101 10.48 -4.56 -13.76
N ALA A 102 9.77 -4.24 -12.68
CA ALA A 102 8.40 -3.73 -12.75
C ALA A 102 8.33 -2.38 -13.50
N ALA A 103 9.22 -1.44 -13.20
CA ALA A 103 9.27 -0.14 -13.86
C ALA A 103 9.50 -0.29 -15.38
N GLY A 104 10.47 -1.11 -15.80
CA GLY A 104 10.75 -1.34 -17.22
C GLY A 104 9.66 -2.15 -17.93
N ALA A 105 9.24 -3.27 -17.34
CA ALA A 105 8.30 -4.19 -17.96
C ALA A 105 6.92 -3.55 -18.16
N THR A 106 6.40 -2.80 -17.20
CA THR A 106 5.07 -2.17 -17.32
C THR A 106 5.01 -1.15 -18.46
N ILE A 107 6.11 -0.44 -18.72
CA ILE A 107 6.21 0.50 -19.86
C ILE A 107 6.27 -0.26 -21.19
N ILE A 108 7.16 -1.27 -21.28
CA ILE A 108 7.35 -2.05 -22.52
C ILE A 108 6.07 -2.79 -22.89
N LEU A 109 5.45 -3.47 -21.92
CA LEU A 109 4.21 -4.22 -22.14
C LEU A 109 3.04 -3.30 -22.44
N GLY A 110 2.92 -2.14 -21.75
CA GLY A 110 1.88 -1.17 -22.07
C GLY A 110 1.99 -0.62 -23.48
N GLN A 111 3.21 -0.37 -23.96
CA GLN A 111 3.44 0.01 -25.35
C GLN A 111 3.14 -1.15 -26.32
N ALA A 112 3.62 -2.35 -26.04
CA ALA A 112 3.47 -3.51 -26.92
C ALA A 112 2.01 -4.00 -27.04
N TRP A 113 1.24 -3.95 -25.96
CA TRP A 113 -0.14 -4.46 -25.93
C TRP A 113 -1.19 -3.43 -26.30
N PHE A 114 -0.97 -2.16 -25.95
CA PHE A 114 -2.00 -1.12 -26.10
C PHE A 114 -1.59 0.05 -26.98
N ALA A 115 -0.32 0.12 -27.43
CA ALA A 115 0.21 1.21 -28.25
C ALA A 115 -0.02 2.61 -27.66
N GLN A 116 -0.13 2.73 -26.33
CA GLN A 116 -0.45 3.97 -25.60
C GLN A 116 0.71 4.48 -24.72
N GLY A 117 1.96 4.32 -25.15
CA GLY A 117 3.12 4.90 -24.47
C GLY A 117 3.35 4.37 -23.05
N GLY A 118 3.11 3.08 -22.82
CA GLY A 118 3.21 2.47 -21.49
C GLY A 118 1.98 2.69 -20.59
N ARG A 119 0.82 3.03 -21.19
CA ARG A 119 -0.47 3.18 -20.51
C ARG A 119 -1.42 2.06 -20.93
N THR A 120 -2.49 1.86 -20.18
CA THR A 120 -3.62 1.01 -20.60
C THR A 120 -4.80 1.89 -21.04
N PRO A 121 -5.75 1.34 -21.84
CA PRO A 121 -7.00 2.01 -22.14
C PRO A 121 -7.75 2.42 -20.88
N SER A 122 -8.59 3.45 -21.01
CA SER A 122 -9.41 3.92 -19.90
C SER A 122 -10.48 2.90 -19.53
N LEU A 123 -10.57 2.57 -18.24
CA LEU A 123 -11.55 1.63 -17.71
C LEU A 123 -12.90 2.33 -17.51
N THR A 124 -13.98 1.70 -18.01
CA THR A 124 -15.35 2.21 -17.90
C THR A 124 -16.30 1.13 -17.40
N GLY A 125 -17.47 1.53 -16.88
CA GLY A 125 -18.50 0.60 -16.42
C GLY A 125 -17.99 -0.42 -15.39
N SER A 126 -18.21 -1.70 -15.67
CA SER A 126 -17.82 -2.85 -14.83
C SER A 126 -16.32 -3.15 -14.80
N ALA A 127 -15.53 -2.51 -15.67
CA ALA A 127 -14.09 -2.68 -15.71
C ALA A 127 -13.36 -1.93 -14.57
N ARG A 128 -14.08 -1.14 -13.77
CA ARG A 128 -13.52 -0.44 -12.60
C ARG A 128 -14.42 -0.58 -11.37
N PHE A 129 -13.81 -0.52 -10.18
CA PHE A 129 -14.59 -0.48 -8.95
C PHE A 129 -15.23 0.90 -8.80
N GLN A 130 -16.55 0.93 -8.80
CA GLN A 130 -17.33 2.14 -8.57
C GLN A 130 -17.49 2.42 -7.08
N ALA A 131 -17.86 3.66 -6.77
CA ALA A 131 -18.29 4.05 -5.43
C ALA A 131 -19.53 3.26 -5.02
N ILE A 132 -19.54 2.75 -3.78
CA ILE A 132 -20.70 2.12 -3.17
C ILE A 132 -21.41 3.19 -2.32
N GLU A 133 -22.69 3.41 -2.59
CA GLU A 133 -23.53 4.23 -1.71
C GLU A 133 -24.07 3.37 -0.56
N LEU A 134 -23.80 3.79 0.68
CA LEU A 134 -24.30 3.10 1.87
C LEU A 134 -25.81 3.35 2.03
N PRO A 135 -26.57 2.36 2.55
CA PRO A 135 -28.01 2.50 2.72
C PRO A 135 -28.35 3.69 3.64
N GLY A 136 -29.27 4.54 3.20
CA GLY A 136 -29.67 5.74 3.95
C GLY A 136 -28.74 6.95 3.78
N ALA A 137 -27.63 6.84 3.05
CA ALA A 137 -26.72 7.97 2.83
C ALA A 137 -27.40 9.12 2.06
N ALA A 138 -28.25 8.80 1.08
CA ALA A 138 -29.03 9.80 0.35
C ALA A 138 -30.09 10.50 1.22
N ALA A 139 -30.65 9.80 2.22
CA ALA A 139 -31.70 10.34 3.09
C ALA A 139 -31.16 11.28 4.19
N VAL A 140 -29.89 11.15 4.55
CA VAL A 140 -29.25 11.93 5.62
C VAL A 140 -28.41 13.09 5.06
N LYS A 141 -28.29 13.20 3.72
CA LYS A 141 -27.43 14.18 3.03
C LYS A 141 -27.69 15.64 3.46
N ASP A 142 -28.95 16.00 3.70
CA ASP A 142 -29.34 17.36 4.05
C ASP A 142 -29.20 17.68 5.56
N VAL A 143 -28.84 16.68 6.38
CA VAL A 143 -28.64 16.89 7.83
C VAL A 143 -27.27 17.54 8.07
N PRO A 144 -27.20 18.73 8.69
CA PRO A 144 -25.94 19.38 9.00
C PRO A 144 -25.04 18.46 9.86
N ILE A 145 -23.76 18.38 9.53
CA ILE A 145 -22.73 17.57 10.23
C ILE A 145 -22.91 16.06 10.04
N LEU A 146 -24.08 15.48 10.35
CA LEU A 146 -24.33 14.04 10.21
C LEU A 146 -24.42 13.59 8.75
N GLY A 147 -25.00 14.41 7.88
CA GLY A 147 -25.01 14.21 6.43
C GLY A 147 -23.60 14.23 5.88
N ALA A 148 -22.84 15.30 6.13
CA ALA A 148 -21.44 15.40 5.73
C ALA A 148 -20.58 14.19 6.17
N ILE A 149 -20.74 13.72 7.41
CA ILE A 149 -19.98 12.56 7.90
C ILE A 149 -20.45 11.25 7.25
N TYR A 150 -21.76 11.00 7.19
CA TYR A 150 -22.27 9.72 6.72
C TYR A 150 -22.30 9.61 5.18
N SER A 151 -22.74 10.66 4.50
CA SER A 151 -22.89 10.68 3.05
C SER A 151 -21.61 11.03 2.29
N GLU A 152 -20.73 11.91 2.83
CA GLU A 152 -19.49 12.29 2.13
C GLU A 152 -18.24 11.58 2.64
N ILE A 153 -18.11 11.35 3.95
CA ILE A 153 -16.89 10.75 4.52
C ILE A 153 -16.96 9.22 4.52
N LEU A 154 -18.10 8.63 4.86
CA LEU A 154 -18.23 7.17 5.03
C LEU A 154 -18.80 6.46 3.79
N SER A 155 -19.75 7.08 3.10
CA SER A 155 -20.36 6.57 1.86
C SER A 155 -19.60 7.07 0.62
N GLY A 156 -19.78 6.41 -0.53
CA GLY A 156 -19.21 6.87 -1.80
C GLY A 156 -17.77 6.37 -2.06
N HIS A 157 -17.29 5.43 -1.26
CA HIS A 157 -15.98 4.82 -1.44
C HIS A 157 -16.06 3.52 -2.22
N SER A 158 -14.98 3.15 -2.89
CA SER A 158 -14.89 1.84 -3.54
C SER A 158 -14.75 0.73 -2.50
N LEU A 159 -15.13 -0.49 -2.88
CA LEU A 159 -15.01 -1.68 -2.02
C LEU A 159 -13.61 -1.86 -1.42
N LEU A 160 -12.56 -1.50 -2.18
CA LEU A 160 -11.17 -1.65 -1.76
C LEU A 160 -10.79 -0.69 -0.62
N VAL A 161 -11.47 0.46 -0.49
CA VAL A 161 -11.29 1.36 0.66
C VAL A 161 -11.74 0.65 1.94
N TYR A 162 -12.97 0.14 1.94
CA TYR A 162 -13.51 -0.59 3.09
C TYR A 162 -12.68 -1.83 3.43
N PHE A 163 -12.23 -2.56 2.40
CA PHE A 163 -11.30 -3.68 2.56
C PHE A 163 -10.00 -3.25 3.25
N ALA A 164 -9.37 -2.15 2.83
CA ALA A 164 -8.11 -1.69 3.41
C ALA A 164 -8.23 -1.35 4.90
N PHE A 165 -9.29 -0.64 5.31
CA PHE A 165 -9.52 -0.33 6.71
C PHE A 165 -9.92 -1.57 7.52
N LEU A 166 -10.70 -2.50 6.94
CA LEU A 166 -11.02 -3.79 7.57
C LEU A 166 -9.78 -4.67 7.77
N MET A 167 -8.79 -4.56 6.88
CA MET A 167 -7.53 -5.29 7.01
C MET A 167 -6.72 -4.84 8.24
N VAL A 168 -6.98 -3.67 8.83
CA VAL A 168 -6.30 -3.22 10.06
C VAL A 168 -6.67 -4.06 11.29
N PRO A 169 -7.95 -4.15 11.72
CA PRO A 169 -8.35 -5.02 12.82
C PRO A 169 -8.12 -6.50 12.49
N PHE A 170 -8.30 -6.91 11.23
CA PHE A 170 -7.98 -8.28 10.81
C PHE A 170 -6.49 -8.61 11.00
N THR A 171 -5.58 -7.74 10.55
CA THR A 171 -4.14 -7.93 10.71
C THR A 171 -3.74 -7.89 12.19
N TRP A 172 -4.37 -7.03 12.99
CA TRP A 172 -4.18 -7.02 14.44
C TRP A 172 -4.59 -8.34 15.08
N TRP A 173 -5.78 -8.83 14.78
CA TRP A 173 -6.24 -10.13 15.28
C TRP A 173 -5.32 -11.26 14.81
N MET A 174 -4.97 -11.29 13.52
CA MET A 174 -4.08 -12.29 12.93
C MET A 174 -2.71 -12.31 13.63
N LEU A 175 -2.06 -11.16 13.85
CA LEU A 175 -0.71 -11.09 14.40
C LEU A 175 -0.64 -11.26 15.92
N PHE A 176 -1.66 -10.80 16.65
CA PHE A 176 -1.62 -10.77 18.12
C PHE A 176 -2.50 -11.81 18.79
N ARG A 177 -3.50 -12.37 18.10
CA ARG A 177 -4.47 -13.31 18.68
C ARG A 177 -4.41 -14.71 18.08
N THR A 178 -3.65 -14.96 17.01
CA THR A 178 -3.57 -16.31 16.39
C THR A 178 -2.22 -16.99 16.60
N ARG A 179 -2.20 -18.33 16.47
CA ARG A 179 -0.98 -19.15 16.47
C ARG A 179 -0.03 -18.77 15.32
N PHE A 180 -0.57 -18.43 14.16
CA PHE A 180 0.22 -17.95 13.03
C PHE A 180 0.96 -16.67 13.39
N GLY A 181 0.27 -15.68 13.95
CA GLY A 181 0.85 -14.40 14.34
C GLY A 181 1.92 -14.52 15.42
N LEU A 182 1.70 -15.37 16.42
CA LEU A 182 2.70 -15.66 17.45
C LEU A 182 3.98 -16.24 16.84
N ARG A 183 3.84 -17.27 16.00
CA ARG A 183 4.97 -17.94 15.32
C ARG A 183 5.69 -17.00 14.37
N LEU A 184 4.95 -16.19 13.62
CA LEU A 184 5.51 -15.22 12.68
C LEU A 184 6.40 -14.22 13.42
N ARG A 185 5.88 -13.60 14.49
CA ARG A 185 6.66 -12.66 15.31
C ARG A 185 7.86 -13.34 15.96
N ALA A 186 7.71 -14.57 16.45
CA ALA A 186 8.83 -15.32 17.02
C ALA A 186 9.94 -15.57 15.97
N VAL A 187 9.57 -15.87 14.72
CA VAL A 187 10.54 -16.03 13.62
C VAL A 187 11.32 -14.74 13.34
N GLY A 188 10.68 -13.57 13.40
CA GLY A 188 11.35 -12.28 13.23
C GLY A 188 12.26 -11.90 14.39
N GLU A 189 12.01 -12.40 15.59
CA GLU A 189 12.81 -12.11 16.79
C GLU A 189 13.96 -13.11 17.00
N ASN A 190 13.67 -14.42 16.94
CA ASN A 190 14.65 -15.50 17.08
C ASN A 190 14.23 -16.73 16.25
N PRO A 191 14.66 -16.83 14.98
CA PRO A 191 14.30 -17.95 14.11
C PRO A 191 14.85 -19.29 14.61
N ALA A 192 16.01 -19.31 15.28
CA ALA A 192 16.59 -20.54 15.82
C ALA A 192 15.69 -21.17 16.89
N ALA A 193 15.12 -20.35 17.79
CA ALA A 193 14.17 -20.83 18.80
C ALA A 193 12.86 -21.40 18.21
N VAL A 194 12.47 -20.94 17.01
CA VAL A 194 11.29 -21.47 16.33
C VAL A 194 11.60 -22.81 15.66
N ASP A 195 12.79 -22.95 15.08
CA ASP A 195 13.23 -24.20 14.44
C ASP A 195 13.47 -25.32 15.47
N THR A 196 14.04 -25.01 16.65
CA THR A 196 14.20 -25.97 17.75
C THR A 196 12.87 -26.46 18.32
N ALA A 197 11.81 -25.65 18.21
CA ALA A 197 10.43 -26.05 18.52
C ALA A 197 9.77 -26.88 17.40
N GLY A 198 10.52 -27.29 16.37
CA GLY A 198 10.07 -28.15 15.28
C GLY A 198 9.23 -27.45 14.21
N ILE A 199 9.24 -26.12 14.15
CA ILE A 199 8.42 -25.34 13.21
C ILE A 199 9.29 -24.81 12.08
N SER A 200 8.90 -25.08 10.83
CA SER A 200 9.62 -24.59 9.65
C SER A 200 9.60 -23.06 9.55
N VAL A 201 10.76 -22.45 9.82
CA VAL A 201 11.02 -21.01 9.66
C VAL A 201 10.82 -20.57 8.22
N ALA A 202 11.37 -21.33 7.27
CA ALA A 202 11.28 -21.02 5.84
C ALA A 202 9.82 -20.94 5.39
N TRP A 203 8.99 -21.91 5.78
CA TRP A 203 7.57 -21.93 5.40
C TRP A 203 6.79 -20.74 5.99
N LEU A 204 7.08 -20.35 7.24
CA LEU A 204 6.47 -19.16 7.83
C LEU A 204 6.85 -17.88 7.07
N ARG A 205 8.12 -17.74 6.68
CA ARG A 205 8.60 -16.61 5.86
C ARG A 205 7.96 -16.59 4.47
N TYR A 206 7.80 -17.74 3.82
CA TYR A 206 7.10 -17.83 2.53
C TYR A 206 5.62 -17.41 2.63
N ARG A 207 4.92 -17.86 3.68
CA ARG A 207 3.53 -17.42 3.93
C ARG A 207 3.44 -15.92 4.15
N ALA A 208 4.43 -15.34 4.84
CA ALA A 208 4.51 -13.91 5.05
C ALA A 208 4.60 -13.13 3.74
N VAL A 209 5.54 -13.49 2.85
CA VAL A 209 5.71 -12.82 1.56
C VAL A 209 4.52 -13.06 0.62
N ILE A 210 3.82 -14.19 0.72
CA ILE A 210 2.55 -14.40 -0.01
C ILE A 210 1.49 -13.40 0.47
N CYS A 211 1.32 -13.22 1.79
CA CYS A 211 0.43 -12.19 2.34
C CYS A 211 0.83 -10.78 1.85
N THR A 212 2.14 -10.51 1.77
CA THR A 212 2.67 -9.27 1.20
C THR A 212 2.27 -9.10 -0.26
N GLY A 213 2.34 -10.17 -1.07
CA GLY A 213 1.89 -10.17 -2.47
C GLY A 213 0.40 -9.88 -2.62
N VAL A 214 -0.46 -10.50 -1.80
CA VAL A 214 -1.91 -10.26 -1.82
C VAL A 214 -2.24 -8.80 -1.53
N LEU A 215 -1.66 -8.24 -0.46
CA LEU A 215 -1.96 -6.87 -0.03
C LEU A 215 -1.38 -5.82 -0.98
N THR A 216 -0.16 -6.01 -1.50
CA THR A 216 0.42 -5.11 -2.52
C THR A 216 -0.31 -5.19 -3.85
N GLY A 217 -0.79 -6.37 -4.25
CA GLY A 217 -1.63 -6.53 -5.44
C GLY A 217 -2.96 -5.81 -5.31
N ALA A 218 -3.62 -5.92 -4.15
CA ALA A 218 -4.81 -5.14 -3.84
C ALA A 218 -4.53 -3.62 -3.86
N ALA A 219 -3.38 -3.17 -3.36
CA ALA A 219 -2.97 -1.77 -3.43
C ALA A 219 -2.78 -1.29 -4.88
N GLY A 220 -2.16 -2.11 -5.73
CA GLY A 220 -1.98 -1.82 -7.16
C GLY A 220 -3.31 -1.80 -7.93
N ALA A 221 -4.20 -2.75 -7.65
CA ALA A 221 -5.55 -2.77 -8.18
C ALA A 221 -6.34 -1.52 -7.75
N TYR A 222 -6.20 -1.09 -6.50
CA TYR A 222 -6.82 0.16 -6.05
C TYR A 222 -6.32 1.36 -6.86
N LEU A 223 -5.01 1.52 -7.04
CA LEU A 223 -4.44 2.65 -7.79
C LEU A 223 -4.98 2.73 -9.22
N SER A 224 -5.17 1.59 -9.89
CA SER A 224 -5.40 1.53 -11.33
C SER A 224 -6.84 1.19 -11.74
N VAL A 225 -7.54 0.38 -10.94
CA VAL A 225 -8.90 -0.14 -11.22
C VAL A 225 -9.95 0.55 -10.36
N ALA A 226 -9.59 1.22 -9.26
CA ALA A 226 -10.54 1.96 -8.42
C ALA A 226 -10.31 3.48 -8.49
N GLN A 227 -9.14 3.94 -8.06
CA GLN A 227 -8.80 5.35 -7.96
C GLN A 227 -8.61 5.97 -9.34
N ASN A 228 -7.71 5.40 -10.15
CA ASN A 228 -7.61 5.75 -11.57
C ASN A 228 -8.55 4.88 -12.41
N ALA A 229 -8.80 5.35 -13.63
CA ALA A 229 -9.55 4.63 -14.65
C ALA A 229 -8.58 3.94 -15.62
N GLY A 230 -7.61 3.19 -15.13
CA GLY A 230 -6.54 2.58 -15.93
C GLY A 230 -5.13 2.87 -15.38
N PHE A 231 -4.12 2.27 -16.02
CA PHE A 231 -2.73 2.40 -15.64
C PHE A 231 -2.04 3.54 -16.39
N VAL A 232 -1.18 4.24 -15.66
CA VAL A 232 -0.25 5.23 -16.20
C VAL A 232 1.15 4.92 -15.68
N LYS A 233 2.15 5.21 -16.50
CA LYS A 233 3.56 5.02 -16.17
C LYS A 233 3.88 5.60 -14.78
N ASP A 234 4.59 4.80 -13.97
CA ASP A 234 5.09 5.17 -12.64
C ASP A 234 4.01 5.67 -11.67
N MET A 235 2.75 5.23 -11.80
CA MET A 235 1.64 5.71 -10.95
C MET A 235 1.78 5.42 -9.46
N THR A 236 2.60 4.44 -9.07
CA THR A 236 2.93 4.19 -7.66
C THR A 236 3.74 5.34 -7.08
N ALA A 237 4.60 5.99 -7.87
CA ALA A 237 5.32 7.22 -7.53
C ALA A 237 5.96 7.21 -6.14
N GLY A 238 6.58 6.09 -5.74
CA GLY A 238 7.27 5.94 -4.46
C GLY A 238 6.37 5.61 -3.26
N LYS A 239 5.06 5.38 -3.47
CA LYS A 239 4.11 5.01 -2.41
C LYS A 239 4.51 3.75 -1.64
N GLY A 240 5.18 2.79 -2.29
CA GLY A 240 5.73 1.60 -1.63
C GLY A 240 6.83 1.94 -0.64
N PHE A 241 7.69 2.92 -0.94
CA PHE A 241 8.72 3.40 -0.02
C PHE A 241 8.13 4.23 1.12
N ILE A 242 7.14 5.06 0.83
CA ILE A 242 6.39 5.81 1.86
C ILE A 242 5.70 4.84 2.83
N ALA A 243 5.13 3.75 2.32
CA ALA A 243 4.52 2.71 3.15
C ALA A 243 5.53 2.04 4.11
N LEU A 244 6.77 1.81 3.68
CA LEU A 244 7.84 1.33 4.58
C LEU A 244 8.20 2.36 5.64
N ALA A 245 8.31 3.64 5.27
CA ALA A 245 8.53 4.71 6.25
C ALA A 245 7.40 4.77 7.30
N ALA A 246 6.14 4.64 6.84
CA ALA A 246 4.98 4.56 7.73
C ALA A 246 5.03 3.34 8.65
N LEU A 247 5.53 2.19 8.17
CA LEU A 247 5.69 0.98 8.98
C LEU A 247 6.70 1.18 10.12
N ILE A 248 7.80 1.87 9.85
CA ILE A 248 8.82 2.24 10.85
C ILE A 248 8.20 3.17 11.90
N PHE A 249 7.44 4.18 11.49
CA PHE A 249 6.72 5.09 12.40
C PHE A 249 5.71 4.36 13.27
N ALA A 250 5.05 3.38 12.68
CA ALA A 250 4.09 2.53 13.35
C ALA A 250 4.70 1.54 14.34
N LYS A 251 6.03 1.42 14.40
CA LYS A 251 6.76 0.44 15.22
C LYS A 251 6.21 -0.98 14.98
N TRP A 252 5.94 -1.30 13.71
CA TRP A 252 5.38 -2.58 13.28
C TRP A 252 4.08 -2.98 14.01
N LYS A 253 3.19 -2.01 14.26
CA LYS A 253 1.84 -2.25 14.83
C LYS A 253 0.75 -1.82 13.83
N PRO A 254 -0.31 -2.62 13.61
CA PRO A 254 -1.33 -2.34 12.58
C PRO A 254 -2.10 -1.03 12.79
N VAL A 255 -2.52 -0.74 14.02
CA VAL A 255 -3.31 0.47 14.31
C VAL A 255 -2.47 1.75 14.16
N PRO A 256 -1.25 1.84 14.72
CA PRO A 256 -0.33 2.93 14.39
C PRO A 256 0.01 3.04 12.90
N ALA A 257 0.09 1.93 12.17
CA ALA A 257 0.31 1.93 10.72
C ALA A 257 -0.82 2.61 9.97
N MET A 258 -2.07 2.38 10.37
CA MET A 258 -3.22 3.10 9.85
C MET A 258 -3.11 4.61 10.07
N PHE A 259 -2.80 5.06 11.29
CA PHE A 259 -2.66 6.49 11.57
C PHE A 259 -1.47 7.13 10.84
N ALA A 260 -0.35 6.42 10.72
CA ALA A 260 0.78 6.90 9.92
C ALA A 260 0.39 7.05 8.44
N CYS A 261 -0.26 6.05 7.85
CA CYS A 261 -0.71 6.12 6.45
C CYS A 261 -1.78 7.20 6.22
N LEU A 262 -2.68 7.43 7.19
CA LEU A 262 -3.65 8.53 7.15
C LEU A 262 -2.95 9.89 7.20
N LEU A 263 -1.91 10.04 8.03
CA LEU A 263 -1.11 11.27 8.07
C LEU A 263 -0.40 11.52 6.72
N PHE A 264 0.24 10.50 6.15
CA PHE A 264 0.87 10.62 4.83
C PHE A 264 -0.15 10.93 3.73
N GLY A 265 -1.29 10.24 3.74
CA GLY A 265 -2.39 10.49 2.80
C GLY A 265 -2.96 11.90 2.95
N PHE A 266 -3.02 12.44 4.17
CA PHE A 266 -3.46 13.81 4.43
C PHE A 266 -2.51 14.83 3.82
N LEU A 267 -1.19 14.63 3.98
CA LEU A 267 -0.19 15.52 3.40
C LEU A 267 -0.20 15.48 1.88
N GLU A 268 -0.38 14.30 1.29
CA GLU A 268 -0.51 14.15 -0.15
C GLU A 268 -1.82 14.80 -0.67
N ALA A 269 -2.95 14.58 0.02
CA ALA A 269 -4.21 15.23 -0.32
C ALA A 269 -4.14 16.76 -0.19
N ALA A 270 -3.52 17.28 0.86
CA ALA A 270 -3.28 18.71 1.06
C ALA A 270 -2.36 19.28 -0.02
N SER A 271 -1.27 18.56 -0.34
CA SER A 271 -0.35 18.91 -1.43
C SER A 271 -1.09 19.09 -2.76
N ILE A 272 -1.95 18.13 -3.12
CA ILE A 272 -2.77 18.17 -4.34
C ILE A 272 -3.78 19.33 -4.29
N ARG A 273 -4.47 19.52 -3.16
CA ARG A 273 -5.56 20.50 -3.02
C ARG A 273 -5.08 21.95 -3.05
N PHE A 274 -3.93 22.22 -2.45
CA PHE A 274 -3.34 23.56 -2.35
C PHE A 274 -2.31 23.84 -3.45
N GLN A 275 -2.07 22.89 -4.36
CA GLN A 275 -1.17 23.05 -5.49
C GLN A 275 -1.62 24.23 -6.37
N GLY A 276 -0.69 25.15 -6.66
CA GLY A 276 -0.95 26.30 -7.53
C GLY A 276 -1.83 27.40 -6.92
N MET A 277 -2.26 27.26 -5.66
CA MET A 277 -2.95 28.31 -4.94
C MET A 277 -1.95 29.41 -4.51
N ALA A 278 -2.34 30.68 -4.65
CA ALA A 278 -1.54 31.77 -4.12
C ALA A 278 -1.70 31.80 -2.60
N TRP A 279 -0.60 31.64 -1.87
CA TRP A 279 -0.61 31.71 -0.41
C TRP A 279 -0.58 33.17 0.03
N PRO A 280 -1.38 33.54 1.05
CA PRO A 280 -1.28 34.85 1.66
C PRO A 280 0.17 35.09 2.09
N MET A 281 0.74 36.25 1.78
CA MET A 281 2.12 36.68 2.10
C MET A 281 3.28 36.09 1.28
N ILE A 282 3.15 34.91 0.66
CA ILE A 282 4.28 34.20 0.00
C ILE A 282 4.14 34.20 -1.53
N GLY A 283 2.94 34.41 -2.07
CA GLY A 283 2.67 34.36 -3.50
C GLY A 283 2.41 32.94 -4.00
N LYS A 284 2.64 32.68 -5.30
CA LYS A 284 2.45 31.35 -5.89
C LYS A 284 3.58 30.42 -5.48
N VAL A 285 3.27 29.46 -4.63
CA VAL A 285 4.23 28.43 -4.22
C VAL A 285 4.49 27.47 -5.38
N PRO A 286 5.75 27.17 -5.74
CA PRO A 286 6.07 26.19 -6.77
C PRO A 286 5.45 24.82 -6.46
N VAL A 287 4.93 24.17 -7.50
CA VAL A 287 4.31 22.83 -7.40
C VAL A 287 5.27 21.82 -6.77
N GLN A 288 6.55 21.89 -7.11
CA GLN A 288 7.59 21.00 -6.62
C GLN A 288 7.76 21.11 -5.10
N LEU A 289 7.60 22.30 -4.52
CA LEU A 289 7.68 22.49 -3.08
C LEU A 289 6.47 21.86 -2.38
N MET A 290 5.28 21.99 -2.97
CA MET A 290 4.09 21.33 -2.44
C MET A 290 4.18 19.81 -2.53
N GLN A 291 4.71 19.28 -3.62
CA GLN A 291 4.95 17.84 -3.77
C GLN A 291 6.03 17.32 -2.82
N ALA A 292 6.95 18.18 -2.38
CA ALA A 292 7.96 17.85 -1.38
C ALA A 292 7.42 17.79 0.06
N LEU A 293 6.24 18.34 0.35
CA LEU A 293 5.67 18.44 1.70
C LEU A 293 5.64 17.11 2.47
N PRO A 294 5.14 15.99 1.89
CA PRO A 294 5.11 14.72 2.62
C PRO A 294 6.51 14.28 3.04
N TYR A 295 7.50 14.41 2.15
CA TYR A 295 8.88 14.02 2.38
C TYR A 295 9.58 14.90 3.43
N ILE A 296 9.40 16.23 3.34
CA ILE A 296 9.95 17.17 4.32
C ILE A 296 9.42 16.86 5.72
N LEU A 297 8.10 16.64 5.85
CA LEU A 297 7.53 16.30 7.16
C LEU A 297 8.04 14.95 7.67
N THR A 298 8.26 13.98 6.77
CA THR A 298 8.86 12.68 7.13
C THR A 298 10.22 12.88 7.81
N VAL A 299 11.06 13.73 7.23
CA VAL A 299 12.39 14.04 7.77
C VAL A 299 12.28 14.72 9.14
N ILE A 300 11.38 15.71 9.28
CA ILE A 300 11.15 16.42 10.55
C ILE A 300 10.68 15.46 11.64
N LEU A 301 9.70 14.60 11.33
CA LEU A 301 9.16 13.65 12.30
C LEU A 301 10.23 12.64 12.72
N LEU A 302 11.01 12.10 11.77
CA LEU A 302 12.09 11.15 12.04
C LEU A 302 13.16 11.76 12.93
N ALA A 303 13.59 12.97 12.61
CA ALA A 303 14.64 13.67 13.34
C ALA A 303 14.17 14.10 14.74
N GLY A 304 12.89 14.48 14.90
CA GLY A 304 12.40 15.16 16.10
C GLY A 304 11.65 14.29 17.11
N PHE A 305 10.81 13.34 16.69
CA PHE A 305 9.68 12.91 17.54
C PHE A 305 9.45 11.40 17.69
N ILE A 306 10.05 10.55 16.85
CA ILE A 306 9.62 9.14 16.77
C ILE A 306 10.22 8.22 17.84
N GLY A 307 11.23 8.69 18.57
CA GLY A 307 11.97 7.90 19.56
C GLY A 307 12.63 6.67 18.93
N LYS A 308 13.10 5.72 19.75
CA LYS A 308 13.75 4.50 19.23
C LYS A 308 12.73 3.59 18.54
N ALA A 309 12.90 3.36 17.24
CA ALA A 309 12.23 2.29 16.49
C ALA A 309 13.10 1.03 16.57
N ILE A 310 12.56 -0.05 17.13
CA ILE A 310 13.26 -1.34 17.26
C ILE A 310 12.67 -2.29 16.21
N PRO A 311 13.38 -2.54 15.10
CA PRO A 311 12.95 -3.53 14.12
C PRO A 311 13.09 -4.95 14.71
N PRO A 312 12.42 -5.96 14.10
CA PRO A 312 12.63 -7.36 14.47
C PRO A 312 14.11 -7.74 14.42
N ARG A 313 14.62 -8.37 15.49
CA ARG A 313 16.07 -8.57 15.69
C ARG A 313 16.75 -9.39 14.60
N ALA A 314 16.04 -10.37 14.03
CA ALA A 314 16.55 -11.20 12.94
C ALA A 314 16.16 -10.66 11.54
N GLY A 315 15.67 -9.42 11.46
CA GLY A 315 15.30 -8.76 10.22
C GLY A 315 16.49 -8.53 9.29
N GLY A 316 16.33 -8.80 8.00
CA GLY A 316 17.36 -8.57 6.99
C GLY A 316 18.48 -9.61 6.94
N VAL A 317 18.56 -10.51 7.93
CA VAL A 317 19.61 -11.54 8.01
C VAL A 317 19.08 -12.89 7.48
N PRO A 318 19.76 -13.51 6.49
CA PRO A 318 19.39 -14.86 6.05
C PRO A 318 19.53 -15.88 7.19
N TYR A 319 18.52 -16.75 7.33
CA TYR A 319 18.55 -17.79 8.36
C TYR A 319 19.26 -19.05 7.85
N VAL A 320 20.18 -19.57 8.66
CA VAL A 320 20.90 -20.83 8.42
C VAL A 320 20.46 -21.81 9.50
N LYS A 321 19.94 -22.96 9.08
CA LYS A 321 19.60 -24.05 9.99
C LYS A 321 20.89 -24.70 10.49
N GLU A 322 21.08 -24.75 11.80
CA GLU A 322 22.13 -25.55 12.43
C GLU A 322 21.82 -27.03 12.13
N ARG A 323 22.81 -27.73 11.57
CA ARG A 323 22.72 -29.15 11.23
C ARG A 323 23.29 -29.99 12.37
#